data_AF-A0A7Y5HG34-F1
#
_entry.id   AF-A0A7Y5HG34-F1
#
_cell.length_a   1.000
_cell.length_b   1.000
_cell.length_c   1.000
_cell.angle_alpha   90.00
_cell.angle_beta   90.00
_cell.angle_gamma   90.00
#
_symmetry.space_group_name_H-M   'P 1'
#
loop_
_entity.id
_entity.type
_entity.pdbx_description
1 polymer ?
#
loop_
_entity_poly.entity_id
_entity_poly.type
_entity_poly.pdbx_seq_one_letter_code
_entity_poly.pdbx_strand_id
1 'polypeptide(L)'
;MTAPPKDVQRALGVLQEVYGTLVERLTEAVIQDEDTLRDSQYSFAYQEVEDRFGPRIINLSHLINALQNAAGRPTVEETRVETVIASAENLAEEVNRRLRTLRGSSLRSLDVQKLEDGNFLVLLVMTRTVYARPGGR
;
A
#
# COMPACT_ATOMS: atom_id res chain seq x y z
N MET A 1 5.06 8.55 -17.32
CA MET A 1 4.41 8.61 -16.00
C MET A 1 3.48 7.41 -15.89
N THR A 2 3.83 6.40 -15.11
CA THR A 2 2.96 5.25 -14.85
C THR A 2 1.84 5.70 -13.92
N ALA A 3 0.59 5.44 -14.30
CA ALA A 3 -0.56 5.79 -13.45
C ALA A 3 -0.44 5.04 -12.10
N PRO A 4 -0.78 5.68 -10.98
CA PRO A 4 -0.74 5.01 -9.69
C PRO A 4 -1.66 3.77 -9.68
N PRO A 5 -1.32 2.72 -8.93
CA PRO A 5 -2.16 1.54 -8.80
C PRO A 5 -3.60 1.93 -8.43
N LYS A 6 -4.62 1.28 -9.03
CA LYS A 6 -6.04 1.60 -8.79
C LYS A 6 -6.40 1.64 -7.29
N ASP A 7 -5.78 0.77 -6.50
CA ASP A 7 -5.99 0.70 -5.05
C ASP A 7 -5.44 1.93 -4.32
N VAL A 8 -4.31 2.48 -4.77
CA VAL A 8 -3.72 3.70 -4.22
C VAL A 8 -4.59 4.92 -4.57
N GLN A 9 -5.10 4.99 -5.79
CA GLN A 9 -6.05 6.05 -6.19
C GLN A 9 -7.34 5.98 -5.38
N ARG A 10 -7.87 4.77 -5.16
CA ARG A 10 -9.06 4.55 -4.34
C ARG A 10 -8.83 4.95 -2.88
N ALA A 11 -7.70 4.53 -2.29
CA ALA A 11 -7.34 4.89 -0.93
C ALA A 11 -7.16 6.42 -0.77
N LEU A 12 -6.52 7.07 -1.74
CA LEU A 12 -6.39 8.53 -1.77
C LEU A 12 -7.75 9.23 -1.81
N GLY A 13 -8.66 8.76 -2.68
CA GLY A 13 -10.01 9.32 -2.78
C GLY A 13 -10.78 9.23 -1.46
N VAL A 14 -10.74 8.08 -0.78
CA VAL A 14 -11.39 7.91 0.52
C VAL A 14 -10.79 8.83 1.57
N LEU A 15 -9.46 8.97 1.64
CA LEU A 15 -8.83 9.87 2.61
C LEU A 15 -9.16 11.33 2.35
N GLN A 16 -9.25 11.75 1.09
CA GLN A 16 -9.66 13.11 0.72
C GLN A 16 -11.12 13.38 1.07
N GLU A 17 -12.00 12.41 0.88
CA GLU A 17 -13.41 12.50 1.27
C GLU A 17 -13.55 12.63 2.80
N VAL A 18 -12.87 11.75 3.56
CA VAL A 18 -12.87 11.82 5.03
C VAL A 18 -12.27 13.13 5.54
N TYR A 19 -11.21 13.63 4.91
CA TYR A 19 -10.63 14.93 5.23
C TYR A 19 -11.66 16.06 5.03
N GLY A 20 -12.35 16.07 3.89
CA GLY A 20 -13.41 17.03 3.60
C GLY A 20 -14.52 17.01 4.65
N THR A 21 -15.08 15.83 4.94
CA THR A 21 -16.12 15.67 5.96
C THR A 21 -15.66 16.12 7.36
N LEU A 22 -14.39 15.93 7.69
CA LEU A 22 -13.87 16.31 9.00
C LEU A 22 -13.68 17.83 9.12
N VAL A 23 -13.33 18.51 8.03
CA VAL A 23 -13.29 19.98 7.94
C VAL A 23 -14.69 20.57 7.99
N GLU A 24 -15.67 19.95 7.32
CA GLU A 24 -17.08 20.36 7.38
C GLU A 24 -17.59 20.29 8.83
N ARG A 25 -17.35 19.17 9.52
CA ARG A 25 -17.76 19.00 10.93
C ARG A 25 -17.05 19.96 11.89
N LEU A 26 -15.77 20.26 11.64
CA LEU A 26 -15.06 21.30 12.39
C LEU A 26 -15.75 22.65 12.20
N THR A 27 -16.08 23.00 10.95
CA THR A 27 -16.76 24.25 10.62
C THR A 27 -18.13 24.33 11.30
N GLU A 28 -18.92 23.25 11.25
CA GLU A 28 -20.20 23.15 11.94
C GLU A 28 -20.05 23.32 13.46
N ALA A 29 -19.05 22.68 14.08
CA ALA A 29 -18.81 22.81 15.52
C ALA A 29 -18.45 24.25 15.92
N VAL A 30 -17.61 24.92 15.13
CA VAL A 30 -17.25 26.33 15.36
C VAL A 30 -18.47 27.25 15.22
N ILE A 31 -19.36 26.98 14.26
CA ILE A 31 -20.59 27.77 14.06
C ILE A 31 -21.59 27.51 15.19
N GLN A 32 -21.77 26.25 15.61
CA GLN A 32 -22.70 25.90 16.69
C GLN A 32 -22.31 26.52 18.03
N ASP A 33 -21.01 26.63 18.27
CA ASP A 33 -20.48 27.19 19.51
C ASP A 33 -20.23 28.71 19.39
N GLU A 34 -20.53 29.37 18.26
CA GLU A 34 -20.14 30.77 17.94
C GLU A 34 -20.54 31.78 19.04
N ASP A 35 -21.75 31.67 19.60
CA ASP A 35 -22.22 32.56 20.67
C ASP A 35 -21.42 32.34 21.97
N THR A 36 -21.12 31.08 22.30
CA THR A 36 -20.29 30.69 23.46
C THR A 36 -18.84 31.14 23.27
N LEU A 37 -18.33 31.05 22.05
CA LEU A 37 -16.99 31.44 21.64
C LEU A 37 -16.79 32.97 21.64
N ARG A 38 -17.83 33.74 21.31
CA ARG A 38 -17.82 35.21 21.32
C ARG A 38 -17.84 35.82 22.72
N ASP A 39 -18.59 35.24 23.65
CA ASP A 39 -18.81 35.83 24.97
C ASP A 39 -17.76 35.46 26.03
N SER A 40 -16.83 34.55 25.72
CA SER A 40 -15.87 34.04 26.70
C SER A 40 -14.44 34.55 26.44
N GLN A 41 -14.00 35.52 27.25
CA GLN A 41 -12.63 36.07 27.25
C GLN A 41 -11.52 35.05 27.59
N TYR A 42 -11.88 33.79 27.93
CA TYR A 42 -10.98 32.68 28.24
C TYR A 42 -11.53 31.35 27.67
N SER A 43 -11.92 31.34 26.40
CA SER A 43 -12.64 30.23 25.76
C SER A 43 -11.84 28.91 25.74
N PHE A 44 -12.15 28.02 26.68
CA PHE A 44 -11.81 26.59 26.61
C PHE A 44 -12.49 25.89 25.42
N ALA A 45 -13.55 26.47 24.86
CA ALA A 45 -14.32 25.89 23.77
C ALA A 45 -13.53 25.89 22.44
N TYR A 46 -12.77 26.96 22.13
CA TYR A 46 -11.87 26.94 20.97
C TYR A 46 -10.80 25.86 21.11
N GLN A 47 -10.22 25.73 22.30
CA GLN A 47 -9.19 24.74 22.59
C GLN A 47 -9.75 23.32 22.53
N GLU A 48 -10.96 23.09 23.02
CA GLU A 48 -11.62 21.77 22.91
C GLU A 48 -11.91 21.40 21.45
N VAL A 49 -12.36 22.35 20.64
CA VAL A 49 -12.54 22.17 19.20
C VAL A 49 -11.21 21.86 18.52
N GLU A 50 -10.15 22.60 18.84
CA GLU A 50 -8.80 22.37 18.32
C GLU A 50 -8.27 20.98 18.71
N ASP A 51 -8.37 20.59 19.99
CA ASP A 51 -7.93 19.29 20.50
C ASP A 51 -8.71 18.13 19.86
N ARG A 52 -10.00 18.36 19.56
CA ARG A 52 -10.85 17.37 18.92
C ARG A 52 -10.52 17.20 17.44
N PHE A 53 -10.33 18.26 16.68
CA PHE A 53 -10.21 18.16 15.22
C PHE A 53 -8.78 18.28 14.71
N GLY A 54 -7.93 19.11 15.34
CA GLY A 54 -6.57 19.42 14.90
C GLY A 54 -5.69 18.18 14.69
N PRO A 55 -5.49 17.31 15.69
CA PRO A 55 -4.69 16.10 15.53
C PRO A 55 -5.18 15.17 14.42
N ARG A 56 -6.51 15.10 14.21
CA ARG A 56 -7.12 14.23 13.20
C ARG A 56 -6.90 14.77 11.78
N ILE A 57 -7.04 16.09 11.59
CA ILE A 57 -6.74 16.78 10.33
C ILE A 57 -5.26 16.62 9.98
N ILE A 58 -4.36 16.86 10.94
CA ILE A 58 -2.91 16.76 10.75
C ILE A 58 -2.51 15.33 10.35
N ASN A 59 -3.02 14.33 11.06
CA ASN A 59 -2.72 12.93 10.76
C ASN A 59 -3.24 12.51 9.38
N LEU A 60 -4.46 12.92 9.01
CA LEU A 60 -5.00 12.66 7.67
C LEU A 60 -4.16 13.34 6.57
N SER A 61 -3.74 14.58 6.78
CA SER A 61 -2.84 15.29 5.86
C SER A 61 -1.51 14.56 5.68
N HIS A 62 -0.91 14.05 6.77
CA HIS A 62 0.31 13.24 6.67
C HIS A 62 0.11 11.95 5.88
N LEU A 63 -1.01 11.25 6.10
CA LEU A 63 -1.34 10.02 5.36
C LEU A 63 -1.59 10.28 3.88
N ILE A 64 -2.33 11.35 3.54
CA ILE A 64 -2.55 11.79 2.16
C ILE A 64 -1.21 12.08 1.48
N ASN A 65 -0.35 12.87 2.12
CA ASN A 65 0.98 13.20 1.58
C ASN A 65 1.86 11.96 1.41
N ALA A 66 1.83 11.03 2.37
CA ALA A 66 2.60 9.78 2.27
C ALA A 66 2.11 8.92 1.09
N LEU A 67 0.79 8.82 0.89
CA LEU A 67 0.20 8.09 -0.23
C LEU A 67 0.45 8.75 -1.58
N GLN A 68 0.36 10.08 -1.68
CA GLN A 68 0.70 10.82 -2.89
C GLN A 68 2.17 10.64 -3.26
N ASN A 69 3.06 10.69 -2.27
CA ASN A 69 4.49 10.43 -2.46
C ASN A 69 4.77 8.98 -2.87
N ALA A 70 4.04 8.01 -2.30
CA ALA A 70 4.15 6.60 -2.70
C ALA A 70 3.60 6.36 -4.12
N ALA A 71 2.51 7.03 -4.49
CA ALA A 71 1.91 7.01 -5.82
C ALA A 71 2.83 7.57 -6.90
N GLY A 72 3.63 8.58 -6.56
CA GLY A 72 4.60 9.20 -7.47
C GLY A 72 5.91 8.41 -7.62
N ARG A 73 6.16 7.38 -6.79
CA ARG A 73 7.39 6.58 -6.90
C ARG A 73 7.27 5.61 -8.06
N PRO A 74 8.17 5.67 -9.06
CA PRO A 74 8.19 4.68 -10.13
C PRO A 74 8.39 3.30 -9.52
N THR A 75 7.49 2.38 -9.85
CA THR A 75 7.65 0.95 -9.54
C THR A 75 8.18 0.23 -10.76
N VAL A 76 9.05 -0.75 -10.56
CA VAL A 76 9.51 -1.67 -11.59
C VAL A 76 9.05 -3.08 -11.26
N GLU A 77 8.74 -3.85 -12.29
CA GLU A 77 8.50 -5.28 -12.15
C GLU A 77 9.85 -5.99 -12.15
N GLU A 78 10.22 -6.59 -11.02
CA GLU A 78 11.37 -7.48 -10.95
C GLU A 78 10.92 -8.91 -11.28
N THR A 79 11.58 -9.51 -12.27
CA THR A 79 11.40 -10.91 -12.63
C THR A 79 12.50 -11.75 -11.99
N ARG A 80 12.10 -12.83 -11.32
CA ARG A 80 13.01 -13.82 -10.72
C ARG A 80 12.66 -15.19 -11.28
N VAL A 81 13.66 -15.92 -11.74
CA VAL A 81 13.50 -17.30 -12.22
C VAL A 81 14.08 -18.24 -11.17
N GLU A 82 13.29 -19.23 -10.78
CA GLU A 82 13.69 -20.28 -9.85
C GLU A 82 13.63 -21.64 -10.54
N THR A 83 14.63 -22.47 -10.28
CA THR A 83 14.71 -23.84 -10.78
C THR A 83 14.46 -24.81 -9.65
N VAL A 84 13.66 -25.83 -9.93
CA VAL A 84 13.44 -26.98 -9.06
C VAL A 84 13.73 -28.23 -9.85
N ILE A 85 14.55 -29.13 -9.33
CA ILE A 85 14.78 -30.46 -9.90
C ILE A 85 14.28 -31.46 -8.89
N ALA A 86 13.30 -32.27 -9.28
CA ALA A 86 12.65 -33.22 -8.38
C ALA A 86 12.09 -34.43 -9.15
N SER A 87 11.99 -35.56 -8.46
CA SER A 87 11.33 -36.76 -8.98
C SER A 87 9.81 -36.59 -9.01
N ALA A 88 9.09 -37.45 -9.73
CA ALA A 88 7.61 -37.42 -9.75
C ALA A 88 7.00 -37.48 -8.34
N GLU A 89 7.61 -38.23 -7.43
CA GLU A 89 7.08 -38.50 -6.08
C GLU A 89 7.14 -37.25 -5.18
N ASN A 90 8.18 -36.43 -5.31
CA ASN A 90 8.41 -35.27 -4.44
C ASN A 90 8.25 -33.91 -5.15
N LEU A 91 7.92 -33.89 -6.45
CA LEU A 91 7.78 -32.68 -7.25
C LEU A 91 6.85 -31.64 -6.63
N ALA A 92 5.65 -32.08 -6.24
CA ALA A 92 4.63 -31.19 -5.69
C ALA A 92 5.06 -30.59 -4.36
N GLU A 93 5.73 -31.36 -3.51
CA GLU A 93 6.24 -30.88 -2.23
C GLU A 93 7.37 -29.87 -2.44
N GLU A 94 8.30 -30.17 -3.34
CA GLU A 94 9.45 -29.31 -3.63
C GLU A 94 9.03 -27.96 -4.23
N VAL A 95 8.11 -27.98 -5.20
CA VAL A 95 7.55 -26.75 -5.79
C VAL A 95 6.82 -25.93 -4.74
N ASN A 96 5.96 -26.55 -3.92
CA ASN A 96 5.25 -25.85 -2.86
C ASN A 96 6.19 -25.27 -1.80
N ARG A 97 7.23 -26.01 -1.42
CA ARG A 97 8.28 -25.53 -0.52
C ARG A 97 8.94 -24.29 -1.10
N ARG A 98 9.30 -24.32 -2.39
CA ARG A 98 9.92 -23.17 -3.07
C ARG A 98 8.98 -21.97 -3.12
N LEU A 99 7.72 -22.15 -3.51
CA LEU A 99 6.72 -21.08 -3.54
C LEU A 99 6.51 -20.42 -2.17
N ARG A 100 6.50 -21.21 -1.08
CA ARG A 100 6.36 -20.68 0.29
C ARG A 100 7.53 -19.82 0.75
N THR A 101 8.75 -20.09 0.24
CA THR A 101 9.93 -19.27 0.55
C THR A 101 9.91 -17.92 -0.18
N LEU A 102 9.16 -17.82 -1.28
CA LEU A 102 9.10 -16.65 -2.16
C LEU A 102 7.89 -15.76 -1.84
N ARG A 103 7.68 -15.47 -0.55
CA ARG A 103 6.56 -14.63 -0.10
C ARG A 103 6.67 -13.23 -0.71
N GLY A 104 5.55 -12.72 -1.20
CA GLY A 104 5.45 -11.39 -1.81
C GLY A 104 5.77 -11.35 -3.31
N SER A 105 6.02 -12.50 -3.94
CA SER A 105 6.11 -12.62 -5.39
C SER A 105 4.91 -13.40 -5.95
N SER A 106 4.47 -13.02 -7.15
CA SER A 106 3.41 -13.71 -7.90
C SER A 106 4.04 -14.66 -8.92
N LEU A 107 3.51 -15.88 -9.02
CA LEU A 107 3.90 -16.81 -10.09
C LEU A 107 3.30 -16.34 -11.41
N ARG A 108 4.15 -16.06 -12.40
CA ARG A 108 3.75 -15.58 -13.73
C ARG A 108 3.68 -16.72 -14.75
N SER A 109 4.69 -17.57 -14.76
CA SER A 109 4.71 -18.77 -15.60
C SER A 109 5.43 -19.90 -14.90
N LEU A 110 5.01 -21.11 -15.23
CA LEU A 110 5.60 -22.35 -14.77
C LEU A 110 5.81 -23.22 -15.99
N ASP A 111 7.03 -23.73 -16.15
CA ASP A 111 7.38 -24.69 -17.21
C ASP A 111 7.94 -25.96 -16.58
N VAL A 112 7.60 -27.11 -17.14
CA VAL A 112 8.01 -28.42 -16.63
C VAL A 112 8.59 -29.24 -17.76
N GLN A 113 9.84 -29.66 -17.59
CA GLN A 113 10.54 -30.52 -18.53
C GLN A 113 10.94 -31.82 -17.85
N LYS A 114 10.60 -32.96 -18.46
CA LYS A 114 11.10 -34.26 -18.03
C LYS A 114 12.55 -34.43 -18.50
N LEU A 115 13.42 -34.83 -17.59
CA LEU A 115 14.82 -35.13 -17.83
C LEU A 115 15.01 -36.62 -18.18
N GLU A 116 16.15 -36.94 -18.77
CA GLU A 116 16.49 -38.31 -19.20
C GLU A 116 16.62 -39.30 -18.04
N ASP A 117 16.98 -38.81 -16.86
CA ASP A 117 17.12 -39.57 -15.61
C ASP A 117 15.78 -39.84 -14.90
N GLY A 118 14.65 -39.43 -15.50
CA GLY A 118 13.32 -39.59 -14.93
C GLY A 118 12.91 -38.50 -13.94
N ASN A 119 13.79 -37.54 -13.65
CA ASN A 119 13.44 -36.35 -12.87
C ASN A 119 12.74 -35.31 -13.72
N PHE A 120 12.19 -34.30 -13.06
CA PHE A 120 11.55 -33.14 -13.67
C PHE A 120 12.33 -31.88 -13.31
N LEU A 121 12.65 -31.08 -14.31
CA LEU A 121 13.07 -29.70 -14.17
C LEU A 121 11.83 -28.80 -14.23
N VAL A 122 11.61 -28.01 -13.19
CA VAL A 122 10.55 -27.01 -13.13
C VAL A 122 11.19 -25.63 -13.10
N LEU A 123 10.76 -24.78 -14.02
CA LEU A 123 11.10 -23.36 -14.06
C LEU A 123 9.91 -22.56 -13.54
N LEU A 124 10.14 -21.82 -12.46
CA LEU A 124 9.18 -20.92 -11.84
C LEU A 124 9.58 -19.48 -12.16
N VAL A 125 8.82 -18.80 -13.00
CA VAL A 125 9.02 -17.37 -13.27
C VAL A 125 8.11 -16.60 -12.34
N MET A 126 8.73 -15.89 -11.41
CA MET A 126 8.08 -15.09 -10.39
C MET A 126 8.24 -13.62 -10.71
N THR A 127 7.21 -12.81 -10.49
CA THR A 127 7.30 -11.36 -10.58
C THR A 127 6.95 -10.71 -9.26
N ARG A 128 7.59 -9.59 -8.96
CA ARG A 128 7.21 -8.73 -7.83
C ARG A 128 7.31 -7.27 -8.23
N THR A 129 6.38 -6.46 -7.74
CA THR A 129 6.45 -5.01 -7.88
C THR A 129 7.33 -4.46 -6.78
N VAL A 130 8.40 -3.76 -7.15
CA VAL A 130 9.28 -3.06 -6.19
C VAL A 130 9.34 -1.59 -6.55
N TYR A 131 9.60 -0.75 -5.56
CA TYR A 131 9.95 0.64 -5.82
C TYR A 131 11.29 0.69 -6.56
N ALA A 132 11.34 1.48 -7.65
CA ALA A 132 12.58 1.75 -8.32
C ALA A 132 13.54 2.42 -7.33
N ARG A 133 14.74 1.87 -7.15
CA ARG A 133 15.77 2.52 -6.36
C ARG A 133 16.15 3.83 -7.07
N PRO A 134 16.25 4.96 -6.35
CA PRO A 134 16.76 6.19 -6.94
C PRO A 134 18.20 5.93 -7.43
N GLY A 135 18.40 6.05 -8.74
CA GLY A 135 19.69 6.14 -9.44
C GLY A 135 20.85 5.33 -8.87
N GLY A 136 21.00 4.08 -9.34
CA GLY A 136 22.28 3.38 -9.36
C GLY A 136 22.88 3.41 -10.77
N ARG A 137 23.03 4.61 -11.35
CA ARG A 137 23.98 4.98 -12.42
C ARG A 137 23.82 6.46 -12.77
#